data_AF-A0A821UXZ3-F1
#
_entry.id   AF-A0A821UXZ3-F1
#
_cell.length_a   1.000
_cell.length_b   1.000
_cell.length_c   1.000
_cell.angle_alpha   90.00
_cell.angle_beta   90.00
_cell.angle_gamma   90.00
#
_symmetry.space_group_name_H-M   'P 1'
#
loop_
_entity.id
_entity.type
_entity.pdbx_description
1 polymer ?
#
loop_
_entity_poly.entity_id
_entity_poly.type
_entity_poly.pdbx_seq_one_letter_code
_entity_poly.pdbx_strand_id
1 'polypeptide(L)'
;MLLCFCFLIIFVNARKYHLFGENESSTISSTNDQRLLVDVDIYNRPYVLPYFLRQLEQLTCPCSQCYLDLHLYHVFNTITENETSRLLNEWVSAMKKSDQSIFTTIIIHEWTAKTQNDQANRLNDVMKRSFELEITYLAMFDSMIILLEPEKILSILISKDKPLMTPLLRSTKDMFTSTFYLNDQQISGFHDYKQIYERKKLGCFLINGGIKDFYFFNFNYPQIRDVFLTNKNYEKIQPQTAIDVIARENSIPSYVCNREVFGYIPVQFLETSYDETIIKEFYIHMLIEHQLNGLSQTYLPPIPRTSLINIPLSKEKTKFGLDEIYVINLVRRTDRRERLQATFDILNISVRFFDAVDGKYTIDQKYLENLNIRLLPNYEDPYNQRPMNYGELGCFFSHYFIWQDMIKNEYSNGILILEDDVRFDVYFKYKLEKILLNRSFDWDILYLGRKIMRPDEENYENTIETYLIEPSYSHWTVGYALSLRGARLLVDENPLQKILPVDEYLPIMYDHHPNESWKSHFRNRKLKAYAFYPSILTPTHYFGEPNYISDTENTPILGQNDKEDSVTKSTLASIDVVATQKRIEENVSMKKDEL
;
A
#
# COMPACT_ATOMS: atom_id res chain seq x y z
N MET A 1 20.74 0.86 -66.21
CA MET A 1 21.31 2.10 -66.78
C MET A 1 20.38 3.25 -66.40
N LEU A 2 20.95 4.34 -65.89
CA LEU A 2 20.31 5.53 -65.31
C LEU A 2 19.04 6.04 -66.02
N LEU A 3 18.09 6.58 -65.25
CA LEU A 3 17.70 8.01 -65.33
C LEU A 3 16.61 8.31 -64.28
N CYS A 4 16.94 9.13 -63.27
CA CYS A 4 15.95 9.77 -62.42
C CYS A 4 16.24 11.27 -62.39
N PHE A 5 15.25 12.04 -62.84
CA PHE A 5 15.25 13.49 -63.00
C PHE A 5 14.59 14.15 -61.77
N CYS A 6 15.30 15.15 -61.24
CA CYS A 6 14.90 16.33 -60.46
C CYS A 6 13.55 16.41 -59.70
N PHE A 7 13.68 16.53 -58.38
CA PHE A 7 13.17 17.58 -57.47
C PHE A 7 11.78 18.23 -57.71
N LEU A 8 10.91 18.11 -56.69
CA LEU A 8 10.14 19.25 -56.18
C LEU A 8 10.08 19.20 -54.65
N ILE A 9 10.69 20.21 -54.01
CA ILE A 9 10.66 20.47 -52.58
C ILE A 9 9.31 21.10 -52.23
N ILE A 10 8.54 20.46 -51.34
CA ILE A 10 7.47 21.13 -50.59
C ILE A 10 8.00 21.31 -49.17
N PHE A 11 8.35 22.54 -48.83
CA PHE A 11 8.66 22.96 -47.47
C PHE A 11 7.37 22.86 -46.63
N VAL A 12 7.21 21.78 -45.89
CA VAL A 12 6.34 21.79 -44.70
C VAL A 12 7.16 22.44 -43.60
N ASN A 13 6.75 23.63 -43.19
CA ASN A 13 7.34 24.40 -42.10
C ASN A 13 7.10 23.66 -40.78
N ALA A 14 7.92 22.65 -40.49
CA ALA A 14 8.01 22.03 -39.18
C ALA A 14 8.60 23.09 -38.23
N ARG A 15 7.74 23.86 -37.56
CA ARG A 15 8.15 24.63 -36.39
C ARG A 15 8.68 23.62 -35.38
N LYS A 16 10.00 23.57 -35.24
CA LYS A 16 10.70 22.96 -34.11
C LYS A 16 10.23 23.70 -32.86
N TYR A 17 9.18 23.20 -32.21
CA TYR A 17 8.93 23.57 -30.82
C TYR A 17 10.05 22.93 -29.99
N HIS A 18 10.85 23.78 -29.35
CA HIS A 18 11.80 23.33 -28.35
C HIS A 18 11.02 22.54 -27.28
N LEU A 19 11.36 21.25 -27.14
CA LEU A 19 10.90 20.40 -26.05
C LEU A 19 11.46 20.98 -24.75
N PHE A 20 10.55 21.36 -23.85
CA PHE A 20 10.81 21.81 -22.48
C PHE A 20 11.45 23.20 -22.34
N GLY A 21 10.63 24.17 -21.97
CA GLY A 21 11.04 25.47 -21.44
C GLY A 21 10.20 25.81 -20.23
N GLU A 22 10.84 26.00 -19.07
CA GLU A 22 10.23 26.58 -17.89
C GLU A 22 10.08 28.08 -18.12
N ASN A 23 8.85 28.56 -18.27
CA ASN A 23 8.55 29.99 -18.13
C ASN A 23 7.97 30.19 -16.73
N GLU A 24 8.82 30.67 -15.82
CA GLU A 24 8.40 31.28 -14.55
C GLU A 24 8.17 32.77 -14.77
N SER A 25 6.91 33.17 -14.91
CA SER A 25 6.50 34.55 -14.66
C SER A 25 5.11 34.53 -14.04
N SER A 26 5.03 34.64 -12.71
CA SER A 26 3.78 34.77 -11.98
C SER A 26 3.43 36.24 -11.79
N THR A 27 2.39 36.71 -12.47
CA THR A 27 1.68 37.93 -12.08
C THR A 27 0.43 37.52 -11.34
N ILE A 28 0.45 37.64 -10.01
CA ILE A 28 -0.70 37.35 -9.15
C ILE A 28 -1.75 38.44 -9.36
N SER A 29 -2.84 38.09 -10.03
CA SER A 29 -4.07 38.89 -10.11
C SER A 29 -4.76 38.94 -8.75
N SER A 30 -5.40 40.07 -8.41
CA SER A 30 -6.04 40.32 -7.12
C SER A 30 -7.14 39.30 -6.80
N THR A 31 -7.07 38.72 -5.60
CA THR A 31 -7.90 37.61 -5.07
C THR A 31 -9.40 37.91 -4.89
N ASN A 32 -9.86 39.13 -5.16
CA ASN A 32 -11.16 39.60 -4.63
C ASN A 32 -12.42 39.13 -5.39
N ASP A 33 -12.30 38.41 -6.51
CA ASP A 33 -13.48 37.92 -7.27
C ASP A 33 -13.27 36.56 -7.95
N GLN A 34 -12.26 35.80 -7.52
CA GLN A 34 -12.01 34.48 -8.09
C GLN A 34 -13.00 33.46 -7.53
N ARG A 35 -13.54 32.59 -8.40
CA ARG A 35 -14.49 31.51 -8.05
C ARG A 35 -13.95 30.15 -8.48
N LEU A 36 -14.12 29.14 -7.64
CA LEU A 36 -13.63 27.78 -7.90
C LEU A 36 -14.78 26.77 -7.83
N LEU A 37 -14.87 25.89 -8.82
CA LEU A 37 -15.79 24.73 -8.81
C LEU A 37 -14.97 23.45 -8.63
N VAL A 38 -15.34 22.66 -7.62
CA VAL A 38 -14.92 21.26 -7.48
C VAL A 38 -16.06 20.40 -8.01
N ASP A 39 -15.79 19.64 -9.06
CA ASP A 39 -16.73 18.77 -9.74
C ASP A 39 -16.28 17.31 -9.58
N VAL A 40 -17.14 16.47 -8.99
CA VAL A 40 -16.78 15.11 -8.61
C VAL A 40 -17.76 14.07 -9.15
N ASP A 41 -17.22 13.06 -9.81
CA ASP A 41 -17.96 11.83 -10.12
C ASP A 41 -17.97 10.86 -8.93
N ILE A 42 -19.17 10.52 -8.47
CA ILE A 42 -19.40 9.54 -7.40
C ILE A 42 -19.73 8.19 -8.03
N TYR A 43 -18.78 7.26 -7.93
CA TYR A 43 -19.01 5.86 -8.29
C TYR A 43 -19.87 5.18 -7.23
N ASN A 44 -20.72 4.25 -7.65
CA ASN A 44 -21.56 3.43 -6.76
C ASN A 44 -20.73 2.39 -5.99
N ARG A 45 -19.86 2.87 -5.10
CA ARG A 45 -18.93 2.09 -4.29
C ARG A 45 -18.97 2.58 -2.85
N PRO A 46 -19.95 2.12 -2.04
CA PRO A 46 -20.12 2.56 -0.66
C PRO A 46 -18.86 2.39 0.21
N TYR A 47 -17.99 1.43 -0.10
CA TYR A 47 -16.75 1.18 0.65
C TYR A 47 -15.64 2.23 0.43
N VAL A 48 -15.71 2.98 -0.68
CA VAL A 48 -14.78 4.09 -1.02
C VAL A 48 -15.21 5.37 -0.33
N LEU A 49 -16.52 5.59 -0.30
CA LEU A 49 -17.14 6.87 0.01
C LEU A 49 -16.69 7.47 1.36
N PRO A 50 -16.57 6.72 2.48
CA PRO A 50 -16.13 7.31 3.75
C PRO A 50 -14.73 7.91 3.72
N TYR A 51 -13.81 7.30 2.97
CA TYR A 51 -12.44 7.78 2.85
C TYR A 51 -12.39 8.99 1.91
N PHE A 52 -13.13 8.94 0.81
CA PHE A 52 -13.18 10.03 -0.16
C PHE A 52 -13.86 11.28 0.41
N LEU A 53 -15.03 11.15 1.04
CA LEU A 53 -15.74 12.27 1.64
C LEU A 53 -14.93 12.96 2.74
N ARG A 54 -14.12 12.20 3.48
CA ARG A 54 -13.18 12.79 4.45
C ARG A 54 -12.15 13.70 3.79
N GLN A 55 -11.68 13.37 2.60
CA GLN A 55 -10.74 14.22 1.87
C GLN A 55 -11.42 15.51 1.39
N LEU A 56 -12.70 15.45 0.98
CA LEU A 56 -13.48 16.64 0.65
C LEU A 56 -13.68 17.58 1.86
N GLU A 57 -13.87 17.02 3.07
CA GLU A 57 -13.93 17.80 4.32
C GLU A 57 -12.63 18.55 4.61
N GLN A 58 -11.50 18.04 4.13
CA GLN A 58 -10.17 18.60 4.39
C GLN A 58 -9.75 19.64 3.35
N LEU A 59 -10.47 19.78 2.25
CA LEU A 59 -10.16 20.80 1.23
C LEU A 59 -10.23 22.20 1.86
N THR A 60 -9.37 23.10 1.38
CA THR A 60 -9.43 24.54 1.69
C THR A 60 -9.88 25.31 0.45
N CYS A 61 -10.58 26.42 0.65
CA CYS A 61 -11.02 27.29 -0.44
C CYS A 61 -10.00 28.43 -0.63
N PRO A 62 -9.17 28.42 -1.69
CA PRO A 62 -8.22 29.51 -1.97
C PRO A 62 -8.88 30.72 -2.68
N CYS A 63 -10.15 30.60 -3.06
CA CYS A 63 -10.89 31.60 -3.82
C CYS A 63 -11.93 32.32 -2.94
N SER A 64 -12.51 33.41 -3.44
CA SER A 64 -13.55 34.14 -2.71
C SER A 64 -14.82 33.31 -2.50
N GLN A 65 -15.11 32.42 -3.44
CA GLN A 65 -16.22 31.46 -3.39
C GLN A 65 -15.77 30.12 -3.97
N CYS A 66 -16.05 29.05 -3.24
CA CYS A 66 -15.92 27.68 -3.74
C CYS A 66 -17.29 27.01 -3.83
N TYR A 67 -17.46 26.17 -4.84
CA TYR A 67 -18.66 25.37 -5.10
C TYR A 67 -18.27 23.90 -5.18
N LEU A 68 -19.19 23.02 -4.79
CA LEU A 68 -19.03 21.57 -4.89
C LEU A 68 -20.24 20.97 -5.60
N ASP A 69 -20.00 20.37 -6.77
CA ASP A 69 -20.99 19.62 -7.52
C ASP A 69 -20.62 18.13 -7.48
N LEU A 70 -21.56 17.29 -7.06
CA LEU A 70 -21.40 15.85 -6.86
C LEU A 70 -22.33 15.12 -7.82
N HIS A 71 -21.76 14.36 -8.75
CA HIS A 71 -22.50 13.63 -9.78
C HIS A 71 -22.68 12.18 -9.37
N LEU A 72 -23.92 11.76 -9.16
CA LEU A 72 -24.28 10.40 -8.74
C LEU A 72 -25.08 9.70 -9.83
N TYR A 73 -24.62 8.51 -10.22
CA TYR A 73 -25.29 7.66 -11.19
C TYR A 73 -26.28 6.72 -10.47
N HIS A 74 -27.58 6.92 -10.66
CA HIS A 74 -28.63 6.10 -10.05
C HIS A 74 -29.56 5.55 -11.15
N VAL A 75 -29.05 4.56 -11.89
CA VAL A 75 -29.67 4.09 -13.14
C VAL A 75 -30.55 2.87 -12.92
N PHE A 76 -30.08 1.90 -12.14
CA PHE A 76 -30.68 0.57 -12.03
C PHE A 76 -31.44 0.36 -10.70
N ASN A 77 -31.41 1.33 -9.79
CA ASN A 77 -31.92 1.27 -8.43
C ASN A 77 -31.39 0.04 -7.66
N THR A 78 -30.11 -0.29 -7.84
CA THR A 78 -29.51 -1.41 -7.13
C THR A 78 -29.37 -1.11 -5.64
N ILE A 79 -29.16 -2.15 -4.81
CA ILE A 79 -28.85 -1.96 -3.38
C ILE A 79 -27.63 -1.05 -3.21
N THR A 80 -26.61 -1.24 -4.04
CA THR A 80 -25.37 -0.44 -4.01
C THR A 80 -25.60 1.02 -4.38
N GLU A 81 -26.41 1.29 -5.41
CA GLU A 81 -26.80 2.65 -5.80
C GLU A 81 -27.58 3.36 -4.69
N ASN A 82 -28.60 2.69 -4.15
CA ASN A 82 -29.40 3.22 -3.05
C ASN A 82 -28.55 3.52 -1.81
N GLU A 83 -27.63 2.64 -1.46
CA GLU A 83 -26.73 2.84 -0.32
C GLU A 83 -25.76 4.00 -0.56
N THR A 84 -25.19 4.12 -1.77
CA THR A 84 -24.32 5.24 -2.14
C THR A 84 -25.09 6.57 -2.05
N SER A 85 -26.31 6.63 -2.63
CA SER A 85 -27.17 7.81 -2.56
C SER A 85 -27.51 8.17 -1.11
N ARG A 86 -27.90 7.19 -0.29
CA ARG A 86 -28.23 7.40 1.12
C ARG A 86 -27.06 8.02 1.89
N LEU A 87 -25.87 7.44 1.75
CA LEU A 87 -24.65 7.90 2.42
C LEU A 87 -24.23 9.30 1.96
N LEU A 88 -24.29 9.57 0.65
CA LEU A 88 -23.95 10.87 0.10
C LEU A 88 -24.90 11.95 0.62
N ASN A 89 -26.21 11.68 0.62
CA ASN A 89 -27.23 12.60 1.14
C ASN A 89 -27.09 12.85 2.65
N GLU A 90 -26.75 11.81 3.43
CA GLU A 90 -26.45 11.92 4.87
C GLU A 90 -25.25 12.87 5.09
N TRP A 91 -24.16 12.66 4.35
CA TRP A 91 -22.97 13.50 4.43
C TRP A 91 -23.25 14.95 4.02
N VAL A 92 -23.91 15.19 2.89
CA VAL A 92 -24.24 16.56 2.43
C VAL A 92 -25.14 17.26 3.45
N SER A 93 -26.09 16.55 4.04
CA SER A 93 -26.95 17.09 5.09
C SER A 93 -26.17 17.48 6.35
N ALA A 94 -25.15 16.71 6.72
CA ALA A 94 -24.26 17.02 7.83
C ALA A 94 -23.34 18.20 7.50
N MET A 95 -22.75 18.23 6.31
CA MET A 95 -21.88 19.32 5.84
C MET A 95 -22.60 20.66 5.77
N LYS A 96 -23.84 20.70 5.26
CA LYS A 96 -24.65 21.92 5.21
C LYS A 96 -24.99 22.49 6.59
N LYS A 97 -24.93 21.68 7.64
CA LYS A 97 -25.14 22.09 9.03
C LYS A 97 -23.83 22.39 9.77
N SER A 98 -22.69 22.04 9.18
CA SER A 98 -21.38 22.23 9.79
C SER A 98 -20.86 23.63 9.47
N ASP A 99 -20.46 24.36 10.51
CA ASP A 99 -19.75 25.65 10.36
C ASP A 99 -18.37 25.49 9.68
N GLN A 100 -17.93 24.25 9.43
CA GLN A 100 -16.65 23.93 8.80
C GLN A 100 -16.74 23.83 7.26
N SER A 101 -17.94 23.93 6.66
CA SER A 101 -18.06 23.84 5.20
C SER A 101 -17.42 25.06 4.53
N ILE A 102 -16.36 24.81 3.75
CA ILE A 102 -15.71 25.82 2.91
C ILE A 102 -16.49 26.13 1.61
N PHE A 103 -17.49 25.31 1.30
CA PHE A 103 -18.26 25.42 0.06
C PHE A 103 -19.47 26.32 0.26
N THR A 104 -19.60 27.31 -0.62
CA THR A 104 -20.75 28.23 -0.72
C THR A 104 -22.04 27.44 -0.99
N THR A 105 -21.95 26.48 -1.90
CA THR A 105 -23.06 25.60 -2.27
C THR A 105 -22.53 24.20 -2.51
N ILE A 106 -23.27 23.20 -2.02
CA ILE A 106 -23.06 21.78 -2.33
C ILE A 106 -24.32 21.26 -3.03
N ILE A 107 -24.16 20.79 -4.27
CA ILE A 107 -25.23 20.25 -5.11
C ILE A 107 -24.96 18.78 -5.41
N ILE A 108 -26.00 17.95 -5.31
CA ILE A 108 -25.99 16.58 -5.83
C ILE A 108 -26.79 16.58 -7.12
N HIS A 109 -26.17 16.11 -8.20
CA HIS A 109 -26.80 15.88 -9.49
C HIS A 109 -27.04 14.37 -9.62
N GLU A 110 -28.32 13.95 -9.66
CA GLU A 110 -28.69 12.54 -9.83
C GLU A 110 -29.01 12.25 -11.30
N TRP A 111 -28.30 11.29 -11.89
CA TRP A 111 -28.56 10.81 -13.26
C TRP A 111 -29.26 9.46 -13.24
N THR A 112 -30.35 9.33 -13.99
CA THR A 112 -31.24 8.13 -14.02
C THR A 112 -31.25 7.47 -15.41
N ALA A 113 -31.87 6.30 -15.59
CA ALA A 113 -31.88 5.62 -16.91
C ALA A 113 -32.47 6.45 -18.08
N LYS A 114 -33.27 7.50 -17.80
CA LYS A 114 -33.74 8.47 -18.81
C LYS A 114 -32.63 9.40 -19.33
N THR A 115 -31.47 9.37 -18.70
CA THR A 115 -30.35 10.31 -18.84
C THR A 115 -29.05 9.62 -19.28
N GLN A 116 -29.10 8.51 -20.04
CA GLN A 116 -27.88 7.98 -20.70
C GLN A 116 -27.19 9.03 -21.60
N ASN A 117 -27.95 10.00 -22.11
CA ASN A 117 -27.41 11.19 -22.77
C ASN A 117 -26.64 12.12 -21.81
N ASP A 118 -26.95 12.15 -20.52
CA ASP A 118 -26.37 13.10 -19.57
C ASP A 118 -24.95 12.69 -19.18
N GLN A 119 -24.63 11.38 -19.08
CA GLN A 119 -23.24 10.95 -18.94
C GLN A 119 -22.40 11.39 -20.14
N ALA A 120 -22.95 11.19 -21.34
CA ALA A 120 -22.31 11.60 -22.58
C ALA A 120 -22.17 13.14 -22.66
N ASN A 121 -23.04 13.88 -21.96
CA ASN A 121 -23.08 15.33 -21.88
C ASN A 121 -22.49 15.91 -20.57
N ARG A 122 -21.87 15.10 -19.69
CA ARG A 122 -21.34 15.58 -18.39
C ARG A 122 -20.51 16.83 -18.54
N LEU A 123 -19.55 16.77 -19.47
CA LEU A 123 -18.65 17.89 -19.73
C LEU A 123 -19.44 19.14 -20.12
N ASN A 124 -20.50 18.99 -20.91
CA ASN A 124 -21.34 20.11 -21.32
C ASN A 124 -22.10 20.72 -20.13
N ASP A 125 -22.64 19.89 -19.24
CA ASP A 125 -23.35 20.36 -18.05
C ASP A 125 -22.40 21.09 -17.09
N VAL A 126 -21.22 20.53 -16.83
CA VAL A 126 -20.20 21.14 -15.98
C VAL A 126 -19.69 22.45 -16.58
N MET A 127 -19.47 22.52 -17.90
CA MET A 127 -19.04 23.74 -18.56
C MET A 127 -20.13 24.81 -18.60
N LYS A 128 -21.39 24.42 -18.82
CA LYS A 128 -22.55 25.33 -18.71
C LYS A 128 -22.67 25.89 -17.29
N ARG A 129 -22.60 25.03 -16.29
CA ARG A 129 -22.60 25.40 -14.87
C ARG A 129 -21.45 26.36 -14.53
N SER A 130 -20.26 26.07 -15.07
CA SER A 130 -19.07 26.91 -14.90
C SER A 130 -19.23 28.29 -15.53
N PHE A 131 -19.88 28.37 -16.69
CA PHE A 131 -20.21 29.63 -17.35
C PHE A 131 -21.22 30.46 -16.54
N GLU A 132 -22.32 29.84 -16.09
CA GLU A 132 -23.39 30.50 -15.32
C GLU A 132 -22.90 31.05 -13.97
N LEU A 133 -21.95 30.38 -13.32
CA LEU A 133 -21.32 30.82 -12.07
C LEU A 133 -20.13 31.76 -12.27
N GLU A 134 -19.71 32.01 -13.51
CA GLU A 134 -18.49 32.77 -13.83
C GLU A 134 -17.24 32.17 -13.15
N ILE A 135 -17.11 30.83 -13.19
CA ILE A 135 -16.00 30.12 -12.57
C ILE A 135 -14.66 30.54 -13.18
N THR A 136 -13.68 30.78 -12.29
CA THR A 136 -12.29 31.09 -12.64
C THR A 136 -11.45 29.82 -12.74
N TYR A 137 -11.63 28.88 -11.80
CA TYR A 137 -10.88 27.63 -11.72
C TYR A 137 -11.84 26.44 -11.57
N LEU A 138 -11.62 25.38 -12.32
CA LEU A 138 -12.42 24.16 -12.24
C LEU A 138 -11.51 22.96 -11.98
N ALA A 139 -11.78 22.22 -10.91
CA ALA A 139 -11.17 20.93 -10.64
C ALA A 139 -12.20 19.83 -10.88
N MET A 140 -11.94 18.94 -11.84
CA MET A 140 -12.78 17.77 -12.15
C MET A 140 -12.02 16.48 -11.81
N PHE A 141 -12.60 15.62 -10.98
CA PHE A 141 -12.05 14.30 -10.67
C PHE A 141 -13.14 13.33 -10.21
N ASP A 142 -12.77 12.13 -9.79
CA ASP A 142 -13.72 11.13 -9.31
C ASP A 142 -13.42 10.68 -7.87
N SER A 143 -14.39 9.97 -7.30
CA SER A 143 -14.38 9.49 -5.92
C SER A 143 -13.37 8.38 -5.61
N MET A 144 -12.69 7.79 -6.60
CA MET A 144 -11.72 6.72 -6.39
C MET A 144 -10.31 7.25 -6.05
N ILE A 145 -10.06 8.55 -6.23
CA ILE A 145 -8.74 9.12 -5.97
C ILE A 145 -8.43 9.19 -4.47
N ILE A 146 -7.14 9.13 -4.15
CA ILE A 146 -6.61 9.45 -2.82
C ILE A 146 -5.68 10.65 -2.95
N LEU A 147 -5.90 11.65 -2.12
CA LEU A 147 -5.14 12.88 -1.98
C LEU A 147 -4.38 12.85 -0.65
N LEU A 148 -3.08 13.17 -0.69
CA LEU A 148 -2.21 13.13 0.49
C LEU A 148 -2.29 14.38 1.36
N GLU A 149 -2.40 15.54 0.73
CA GLU A 149 -2.55 16.84 1.41
C GLU A 149 -3.75 17.59 0.78
N PRO A 150 -5.00 17.10 0.99
CA PRO A 150 -6.19 17.73 0.41
C PRO A 150 -6.28 19.23 0.74
N GLU A 151 -5.82 19.63 1.91
CA GLU A 151 -5.87 21.02 2.38
C GLU A 151 -4.98 21.98 1.57
N LYS A 152 -4.01 21.47 0.79
CA LYS A 152 -3.07 22.29 0.01
C LYS A 152 -3.26 22.17 -1.50
N ILE A 153 -3.93 21.13 -1.98
CA ILE A 153 -3.92 20.79 -3.41
C ILE A 153 -4.43 21.92 -4.31
N LEU A 154 -5.55 22.55 -3.97
CA LEU A 154 -6.17 23.58 -4.80
C LEU A 154 -5.32 24.86 -4.88
N SER A 155 -4.73 25.28 -3.75
CA SER A 155 -3.85 26.46 -3.73
C SER A 155 -2.55 26.21 -4.50
N ILE A 156 -1.98 25.01 -4.39
CA ILE A 156 -0.80 24.59 -5.15
C ILE A 156 -1.11 24.59 -6.65
N LEU A 157 -2.25 24.04 -7.08
CA LEU A 157 -2.63 23.99 -8.50
C LEU A 157 -2.85 25.39 -9.05
N ILE A 158 -3.59 26.27 -8.36
CA ILE A 158 -3.74 27.68 -8.76
C ILE A 158 -2.37 28.35 -8.94
N SER A 159 -1.42 28.10 -8.02
CA SER A 159 -0.10 28.72 -8.07
C SER A 159 0.77 28.26 -9.24
N LYS A 160 0.43 27.16 -9.93
CA LYS A 160 1.22 26.69 -11.09
C LYS A 160 0.97 27.52 -12.35
N ASP A 161 -0.14 28.27 -12.39
CA ASP A 161 -0.57 29.13 -13.50
C ASP A 161 -0.39 28.45 -14.87
N LYS A 162 -1.20 27.40 -15.09
CA LYS A 162 -1.29 26.67 -16.36
C LYS A 162 -2.72 26.66 -16.86
N PRO A 163 -2.97 26.71 -18.18
CA PRO A 163 -4.32 26.74 -18.74
C PRO A 163 -5.09 25.46 -18.42
N LEU A 164 -4.48 24.29 -18.69
CA LEU A 164 -5.03 22.97 -18.41
C LEU A 164 -3.93 22.09 -17.81
N MET A 165 -4.18 21.47 -16.66
CA MET A 165 -3.20 20.61 -16.03
C MET A 165 -3.81 19.48 -15.22
N THR A 166 -2.95 18.56 -14.81
CA THR A 166 -3.24 17.52 -13.82
C THR A 166 -2.13 17.45 -12.76
N PRO A 167 -2.45 17.28 -11.47
CA PRO A 167 -1.49 16.79 -10.51
C PRO A 167 -1.09 15.36 -10.87
N LEU A 168 0.19 15.00 -10.74
CA LEU A 168 0.62 13.61 -10.90
C LEU A 168 0.05 12.78 -9.74
N LEU A 169 -1.02 12.04 -10.03
CA LEU A 169 -1.45 10.90 -9.22
C LEU A 169 -0.98 9.63 -9.91
N ARG A 170 -0.49 8.66 -9.13
CA ARG A 170 0.04 7.41 -9.66
C ARG A 170 -0.56 6.21 -8.94
N SER A 171 -0.69 5.08 -9.62
CA SER A 171 -0.94 3.81 -8.94
C SER A 171 0.17 3.50 -7.96
N THR A 172 -0.14 2.65 -6.99
CA THR A 172 0.86 1.98 -6.16
C THR A 172 1.81 1.15 -7.04
N LYS A 173 2.95 0.74 -6.47
CA LYS A 173 4.15 0.24 -7.17
C LYS A 173 3.83 -0.82 -8.26
N ASP A 174 4.63 -0.80 -9.33
CA ASP A 174 4.72 -1.81 -10.40
C ASP A 174 3.57 -1.90 -11.44
N MET A 175 2.62 -0.96 -11.43
CA MET A 175 1.44 -1.01 -12.35
C MET A 175 1.30 0.19 -13.30
N PHE A 176 2.26 1.14 -13.28
CA PHE A 176 2.46 2.26 -14.23
C PHE A 176 1.20 3.06 -14.65
N THR A 177 0.17 3.14 -13.83
CA THR A 177 -1.01 3.97 -14.11
C THR A 177 -0.79 5.38 -13.55
N SER A 178 -1.12 6.42 -14.32
CA SER A 178 -1.04 7.81 -13.87
C SER A 178 -2.07 8.70 -14.56
N THR A 179 -2.24 9.92 -14.04
CA THR A 179 -3.13 10.96 -14.59
C THR A 179 -2.65 11.54 -15.93
N PHE A 180 -1.55 11.05 -16.51
CA PHE A 180 -1.09 11.47 -17.82
C PHE A 180 -0.60 10.28 -18.65
N TYR A 181 -0.58 10.44 -19.96
CA TYR A 181 -0.12 9.39 -20.87
C TYR A 181 0.60 9.98 -22.09
N LEU A 182 1.41 9.15 -22.74
CA LEU A 182 2.07 9.47 -24.02
C LEU A 182 1.24 8.95 -25.18
N ASN A 183 1.29 9.60 -26.34
CA ASN A 183 0.72 9.05 -27.56
C ASN A 183 1.48 7.79 -28.00
N ASP A 184 0.75 6.79 -28.49
CA ASP A 184 1.22 5.45 -28.88
C ASP A 184 2.37 5.45 -29.91
N GLN A 185 2.61 6.56 -30.59
CA GLN A 185 3.59 6.68 -31.68
C GLN A 185 5.02 7.07 -31.23
N GLN A 186 5.32 7.17 -29.93
CA GLN A 186 6.63 7.70 -29.47
C GLN A 186 7.33 6.87 -28.38
N ILE A 187 8.08 5.84 -28.82
CA ILE A 187 9.06 5.13 -27.98
C ILE A 187 10.09 6.11 -27.35
N SER A 188 10.42 7.20 -28.04
CA SER A 188 11.39 8.20 -27.58
C SER A 188 10.95 9.00 -26.35
N GLY A 189 9.64 9.08 -26.06
CA GLY A 189 9.12 9.82 -24.90
C GLY A 189 9.08 9.01 -23.60
N PHE A 190 9.21 7.68 -23.67
CA PHE A 190 9.03 6.78 -22.53
C PHE A 190 10.05 7.04 -21.41
N HIS A 191 11.28 7.43 -21.77
CA HIS A 191 12.32 7.76 -20.80
C HIS A 191 11.94 8.98 -19.94
N ASP A 192 11.48 10.05 -20.57
CA ASP A 192 11.01 11.26 -19.87
C ASP A 192 9.75 10.98 -19.05
N TYR A 193 8.79 10.22 -19.61
CA TYR A 193 7.60 9.78 -18.86
C TYR A 193 8.00 9.07 -17.57
N LYS A 194 8.91 8.10 -17.65
CA LYS A 194 9.40 7.36 -16.49
C LYS A 194 10.07 8.28 -15.47
N GLN A 195 10.90 9.24 -15.91
CA GLN A 195 11.51 10.20 -14.99
C GLN A 195 10.50 11.12 -14.29
N ILE A 196 9.44 11.54 -14.98
CA ILE A 196 8.35 12.35 -14.41
C ILE A 196 7.51 11.50 -13.45
N TYR A 197 7.11 10.30 -13.87
CA TYR A 197 6.32 9.35 -13.07
C TYR A 197 7.04 8.93 -11.78
N GLU A 198 8.33 8.61 -11.88
CA GLU A 198 9.19 8.25 -10.74
C GLU A 198 9.63 9.47 -9.93
N ARG A 199 9.23 10.68 -10.35
CA ARG A 199 9.58 11.96 -9.71
C ARG A 199 11.11 12.19 -9.60
N LYS A 200 11.86 11.64 -10.56
CA LYS A 200 13.29 11.94 -10.77
C LYS A 200 13.50 13.31 -11.42
N LYS A 201 12.53 13.74 -12.22
CA LYS A 201 12.45 15.09 -12.80
C LYS A 201 11.23 15.79 -12.21
N LEU A 202 11.44 16.84 -11.41
CA LEU A 202 10.38 17.55 -10.69
C LEU A 202 10.01 18.85 -11.41
N GLY A 203 8.72 19.13 -11.59
CA GLY A 203 8.25 20.34 -12.26
C GLY A 203 6.81 20.25 -12.76
N CYS A 204 6.45 21.16 -13.66
CA CYS A 204 5.23 21.10 -14.46
C CYS A 204 5.62 20.96 -15.93
N PHE A 205 5.28 19.83 -16.55
CA PHE A 205 5.76 19.46 -17.87
C PHE A 205 4.63 19.52 -18.89
N LEU A 206 4.89 20.12 -20.04
CA LEU A 206 4.01 20.04 -21.20
C LEU A 206 3.96 18.59 -21.70
N ILE A 207 2.76 18.06 -21.89
CA ILE A 207 2.53 16.67 -22.30
C ILE A 207 2.02 16.62 -23.74
N ASN A 208 2.68 15.83 -24.58
CA ASN A 208 2.34 15.65 -25.99
C ASN A 208 1.30 14.52 -26.24
N GLY A 209 0.86 13.82 -25.19
CA GLY A 209 -0.25 12.85 -25.25
C GLY A 209 -1.55 13.44 -24.74
N GLY A 210 -1.90 13.13 -23.49
CA GLY A 210 -3.07 13.66 -22.82
C GLY A 210 -2.99 13.54 -21.29
N ILE A 211 -3.95 14.16 -20.62
CA ILE A 211 -4.20 14.05 -19.18
C ILE A 211 -5.56 13.39 -18.94
N LYS A 212 -5.74 12.78 -17.77
CA LYS A 212 -6.94 12.03 -17.40
C LYS A 212 -7.11 11.93 -15.87
N ASP A 213 -8.28 11.43 -15.44
CA ASP A 213 -8.71 11.16 -14.06
C ASP A 213 -8.82 12.40 -13.14
N PHE A 214 -7.91 13.35 -13.26
CA PHE A 214 -7.94 14.64 -12.59
C PHE A 214 -7.62 15.75 -13.59
N TYR A 215 -8.55 16.68 -13.78
CA TYR A 215 -8.39 17.85 -14.64
C TYR A 215 -8.50 19.13 -13.83
N PHE A 216 -7.58 20.06 -14.07
CA PHE A 216 -7.62 21.39 -13.49
C PHE A 216 -7.56 22.45 -14.59
N PHE A 217 -8.62 23.24 -14.70
CA PHE A 217 -8.78 24.31 -15.68
C PHE A 217 -8.54 25.67 -15.04
N ASN A 218 -7.87 26.55 -15.78
CA ASN A 218 -7.68 27.96 -15.44
C ASN A 218 -8.32 28.85 -16.52
N PHE A 219 -9.55 29.28 -16.29
CA PHE A 219 -10.33 30.08 -17.25
C PHE A 219 -9.89 31.55 -17.35
N ASN A 220 -8.84 31.96 -16.63
CA ASN A 220 -8.19 33.26 -16.89
C ASN A 220 -7.49 33.29 -18.26
N TYR A 221 -7.16 32.13 -18.83
CA TYR A 221 -6.63 32.03 -20.18
C TYR A 221 -7.76 32.14 -21.21
N PRO A 222 -7.80 33.18 -22.07
CA PRO A 222 -8.89 33.36 -23.04
C PRO A 222 -9.07 32.14 -23.95
N GLN A 223 -7.96 31.52 -24.39
CA GLN A 223 -7.99 30.34 -25.25
C GLN A 223 -8.77 29.15 -24.67
N ILE A 224 -8.71 28.92 -23.35
CA ILE A 224 -9.43 27.79 -22.72
C ILE A 224 -10.88 28.20 -22.45
N ARG A 225 -11.09 29.46 -22.04
CA ARG A 225 -12.42 30.04 -21.85
C ARG A 225 -13.23 30.04 -23.15
N ASP A 226 -12.62 30.39 -24.27
CA ASP A 226 -13.28 30.46 -25.58
C ASP A 226 -13.68 29.08 -26.09
N VAL A 227 -12.85 28.07 -25.84
CA VAL A 227 -13.11 26.68 -26.26
C VAL A 227 -14.18 26.04 -25.38
N PHE A 228 -14.06 26.15 -24.06
CA PHE A 228 -14.89 25.41 -23.12
C PHE A 228 -16.11 26.20 -22.59
N LEU A 229 -16.08 27.53 -22.51
CA LEU A 229 -17.11 28.37 -21.87
C LEU A 229 -17.85 29.33 -22.83
N THR A 230 -17.96 29.04 -24.13
CA THR A 230 -18.75 29.88 -25.06
C THR A 230 -20.09 29.27 -25.43
N ASN A 231 -21.12 30.14 -25.45
CA ASN A 231 -22.55 29.87 -25.72
C ASN A 231 -22.88 29.14 -27.04
N LYS A 232 -21.88 28.83 -27.88
CA LYS A 232 -22.06 28.15 -29.18
C LYS A 232 -21.32 26.80 -29.27
N ASN A 233 -20.60 26.39 -28.24
CA ASN A 233 -19.73 25.21 -28.29
C ASN A 233 -20.13 24.06 -27.34
N TYR A 234 -20.84 24.28 -26.23
CA TYR A 234 -21.32 23.14 -25.41
C TYR A 234 -22.34 22.26 -26.15
N GLU A 235 -23.09 22.79 -27.13
CA GLU A 235 -23.95 21.97 -28.00
C GLU A 235 -23.17 21.23 -29.12
N LYS A 236 -21.88 21.54 -29.32
CA LYS A 236 -21.03 20.97 -30.39
C LYS A 236 -19.99 19.98 -29.91
N ILE A 237 -19.66 19.97 -28.60
CA ILE A 237 -18.84 18.90 -28.04
C ILE A 237 -19.62 17.62 -28.25
N GLN A 238 -19.10 16.73 -29.11
CA GLN A 238 -19.77 15.46 -29.34
C GLN A 238 -19.86 14.74 -28.00
N PRO A 239 -21.03 14.17 -27.67
CA PRO A 239 -21.17 13.41 -26.44
C PRO A 239 -20.05 12.37 -26.38
N GLN A 240 -19.36 12.27 -25.23
CA GLN A 240 -18.20 11.40 -25.00
C GLN A 240 -16.83 11.82 -25.56
N THR A 241 -16.67 13.03 -26.12
CA THR A 241 -15.32 13.50 -26.50
C THR A 241 -14.48 13.77 -25.26
N ALA A 242 -13.34 13.10 -25.14
CA ALA A 242 -12.45 13.28 -23.99
C ALA A 242 -11.81 14.69 -23.97
N ILE A 243 -11.62 15.26 -22.77
CA ILE A 243 -11.13 16.63 -22.57
C ILE A 243 -9.78 16.86 -23.27
N ASP A 244 -8.89 15.87 -23.21
CA ASP A 244 -7.58 15.92 -23.82
C ASP A 244 -7.62 15.92 -25.36
N VAL A 245 -8.63 15.27 -25.95
CA VAL A 245 -8.89 15.31 -27.40
C VAL A 245 -9.32 16.73 -27.79
N ILE A 246 -10.28 17.32 -27.08
CA ILE A 246 -10.75 18.70 -27.31
C ILE A 246 -9.57 19.68 -27.19
N ALA A 247 -8.75 19.53 -26.14
CA ALA A 247 -7.58 20.36 -25.93
C ALA A 247 -6.60 20.26 -27.11
N ARG A 248 -6.31 19.05 -27.59
CA ARG A 248 -5.40 18.79 -28.71
C ARG A 248 -5.90 19.40 -30.01
N GLU A 249 -7.18 19.21 -30.34
CA GLU A 249 -7.80 19.75 -31.56
C GLU A 249 -7.79 21.29 -31.58
N ASN A 250 -7.85 21.92 -30.40
CA ASN A 250 -7.84 23.36 -30.24
C ASN A 250 -6.46 23.93 -29.85
N SER A 251 -5.39 23.13 -29.94
CA SER A 251 -4.02 23.55 -29.59
C SER A 251 -3.87 24.12 -28.17
N ILE A 252 -4.66 23.63 -27.22
CA ILE A 252 -4.56 23.98 -25.80
C ILE A 252 -3.47 23.12 -25.15
N PRO A 253 -2.42 23.73 -24.58
CA PRO A 253 -1.34 22.97 -23.93
C PRO A 253 -1.82 22.35 -22.61
N SER A 254 -1.53 21.07 -22.43
CA SER A 254 -1.84 20.30 -21.21
C SER A 254 -0.58 19.99 -20.42
N TYR A 255 -0.63 20.13 -19.09
CA TYR A 255 0.54 19.97 -18.23
C TYR A 255 0.33 18.88 -17.16
N VAL A 256 1.40 18.18 -16.79
CA VAL A 256 1.45 17.36 -15.57
C VAL A 256 2.39 18.00 -14.56
N CYS A 257 1.95 18.16 -13.31
CA CYS A 257 2.75 18.72 -12.23
C CYS A 257 3.06 17.65 -11.17
N ASN A 258 4.33 17.47 -10.80
CA ASN A 258 4.77 16.38 -9.93
C ASN A 258 5.78 16.78 -8.83
N ARG A 259 5.96 18.09 -8.61
CA ARG A 259 6.90 18.58 -7.59
C ARG A 259 6.48 18.09 -6.20
N GLU A 260 5.21 18.21 -5.87
CA GLU A 260 4.58 17.71 -4.66
C GLU A 260 4.12 16.25 -4.80
N VAL A 261 3.86 15.57 -3.68
CA VAL A 261 3.25 14.23 -3.68
C VAL A 261 1.75 14.42 -3.58
N PHE A 262 1.04 14.42 -4.71
CA PHE A 262 -0.39 14.74 -4.70
C PHE A 262 -1.27 13.57 -4.23
N GLY A 263 -0.90 12.33 -4.61
CA GLY A 263 -1.57 11.12 -4.13
C GLY A 263 -1.65 10.01 -5.18
N TYR A 264 -2.73 9.24 -5.13
CA TYR A 264 -2.87 7.96 -5.82
C TYR A 264 -4.17 7.84 -6.61
N ILE A 265 -4.12 7.00 -7.64
CA ILE A 265 -5.28 6.54 -8.40
C ILE A 265 -5.29 5.01 -8.45
N PRO A 266 -6.47 4.37 -8.57
CA PRO A 266 -6.55 2.94 -8.84
C PRO A 266 -5.87 2.57 -10.16
N VAL A 267 -5.52 1.29 -10.31
CA VAL A 267 -4.90 0.77 -11.52
C VAL A 267 -5.95 0.63 -12.62
N GLN A 268 -5.69 1.12 -13.83
CA GLN A 268 -6.71 1.25 -14.88
C GLN A 268 -7.02 -0.02 -15.68
N PHE A 269 -6.34 -1.16 -15.45
CA PHE A 269 -6.79 -2.44 -16.03
C PHE A 269 -8.17 -2.90 -15.50
N LEU A 270 -8.74 -2.11 -14.59
CA LEU A 270 -10.09 -2.20 -14.03
C LEU A 270 -11.19 -1.69 -14.97
N GLU A 271 -10.87 -0.97 -16.05
CA GLU A 271 -11.91 -0.51 -17.00
C GLU A 271 -12.30 -1.60 -18.02
N THR A 272 -11.48 -2.63 -18.20
CA THR A 272 -11.79 -3.79 -19.06
C THR A 272 -12.33 -4.98 -18.28
N SER A 273 -12.08 -5.04 -16.98
CA SER A 273 -12.61 -6.05 -16.06
C SER A 273 -13.71 -5.42 -15.18
N TYR A 274 -14.98 -5.57 -15.57
CA TYR A 274 -16.15 -5.12 -14.80
C TYR A 274 -16.38 -5.93 -13.50
N ASP A 275 -15.32 -6.44 -12.86
CA ASP A 275 -15.40 -7.21 -11.63
C ASP A 275 -15.18 -6.29 -10.42
N GLU A 276 -16.28 -5.94 -9.76
CA GLU A 276 -16.29 -5.07 -8.58
C GLU A 276 -15.48 -5.66 -7.40
N THR A 277 -15.30 -6.98 -7.34
CA THR A 277 -14.46 -7.63 -6.31
C THR A 277 -13.00 -7.26 -6.52
N ILE A 278 -12.54 -7.32 -7.77
CA ILE A 278 -11.17 -6.97 -8.14
C ILE A 278 -10.92 -5.47 -7.88
N ILE A 279 -11.85 -4.61 -8.26
CA ILE A 279 -11.76 -3.16 -8.01
C ILE A 279 -11.62 -2.86 -6.52
N LYS A 280 -12.43 -3.53 -5.69
CA LYS A 280 -12.38 -3.40 -4.24
C LYS A 280 -11.03 -3.82 -3.66
N GLU A 281 -10.47 -4.94 -4.13
CA GLU A 281 -9.14 -5.41 -3.68
C GLU A 281 -8.03 -4.41 -4.01
N PHE A 282 -8.04 -3.82 -5.21
CA PHE A 282 -7.07 -2.80 -5.57
C PHE A 282 -7.24 -1.50 -4.77
N TYR A 283 -8.47 -1.09 -4.49
CA TYR A 283 -8.72 0.08 -3.66
C TYR A 283 -8.24 -0.15 -2.22
N ILE A 284 -8.53 -1.32 -1.64
CA ILE A 284 -8.01 -1.73 -0.32
C ILE A 284 -6.48 -1.73 -0.32
N HIS A 285 -5.86 -2.32 -1.33
CA HIS A 285 -4.41 -2.34 -1.47
C HIS A 285 -3.83 -0.92 -1.53
N MET A 286 -4.49 0.00 -2.23
CA MET A 286 -4.09 1.40 -2.28
C MET A 286 -4.12 2.09 -0.90
N LEU A 287 -5.12 1.80 -0.06
CA LEU A 287 -5.22 2.33 1.31
C LEU A 287 -4.10 1.82 2.24
N ILE A 288 -3.71 0.54 2.12
CA ILE A 288 -2.65 -0.04 2.96
C ILE A 288 -1.26 0.38 2.48
N GLU A 289 -1.06 0.50 1.17
CA GLU A 289 0.19 0.97 0.57
C GLU A 289 0.46 2.44 0.88
N HIS A 290 -0.59 3.27 0.97
CA HIS A 290 -0.46 4.66 1.42
C HIS A 290 0.37 4.77 2.70
N GLN A 291 0.10 3.91 3.69
CA GLN A 291 0.77 3.94 4.99
C GLN A 291 2.28 3.67 4.91
N LEU A 292 2.75 3.04 3.81
CA LEU A 292 4.17 2.74 3.57
C LEU A 292 4.95 3.89 2.93
N ASN A 293 4.29 4.98 2.55
CA ASN A 293 4.93 6.08 1.80
C ASN A 293 5.36 7.26 2.70
N GLY A 294 5.64 7.01 3.98
CA GLY A 294 6.17 8.04 4.87
C GLY A 294 7.64 8.38 4.58
N LEU A 295 8.06 9.56 5.04
CA LEU A 295 9.44 10.02 4.87
C LEU A 295 10.36 9.31 5.88
N SER A 296 11.59 8.98 5.48
CA SER A 296 12.67 8.56 6.40
C SER A 296 12.27 7.48 7.42
N GLN A 297 11.80 6.32 6.95
CA GLN A 297 11.31 5.18 7.76
C GLN A 297 10.04 5.40 8.58
N THR A 298 9.40 6.57 8.51
CA THR A 298 8.11 6.76 9.15
C THR A 298 7.00 6.14 8.32
N TYR A 299 5.91 5.76 8.97
CA TYR A 299 4.67 5.36 8.30
C TYR A 299 3.72 6.53 8.27
N LEU A 300 2.98 6.68 7.17
CA LEU A 300 1.87 7.64 7.12
C LEU A 300 0.71 7.10 7.97
N PRO A 301 -0.04 7.98 8.65
CA PRO A 301 -1.25 7.56 9.34
C PRO A 301 -2.25 6.96 8.33
N PRO A 302 -3.13 6.05 8.76
CA PRO A 302 -4.17 5.54 7.88
C PRO A 302 -5.08 6.67 7.40
N ILE A 303 -5.56 6.56 6.17
CA ILE A 303 -6.48 7.54 5.61
C ILE A 303 -7.76 7.52 6.46
N PRO A 304 -8.13 8.64 7.09
CA PRO A 304 -9.27 8.67 7.97
C PRO A 304 -10.57 8.53 7.19
N ARG A 305 -11.57 7.96 7.85
CA ARG A 305 -12.95 7.94 7.36
C ARG A 305 -13.69 9.13 7.93
N THR A 306 -14.68 9.64 7.19
CA THR A 306 -15.57 10.67 7.72
C THR A 306 -16.35 10.13 8.92
N SER A 307 -16.49 10.97 9.95
CA SER A 307 -17.36 10.71 11.09
C SER A 307 -18.79 11.21 10.88
N LEU A 308 -19.07 11.85 9.74
CA LEU A 308 -20.38 12.46 9.43
C LEU A 308 -21.40 11.45 8.88
N ILE A 309 -20.95 10.26 8.48
CA ILE A 309 -21.84 9.17 8.06
C ILE A 309 -21.50 7.90 8.82
N ASN A 310 -22.52 7.10 9.10
CA ASN A 310 -22.31 5.81 9.73
C ASN A 310 -22.27 4.68 8.68
N ILE A 311 -21.07 4.17 8.39
CA ILE A 311 -20.92 2.86 7.76
C ILE A 311 -20.29 1.91 8.79
N PRO A 312 -21.03 0.90 9.27
CA PRO A 312 -20.47 -0.06 10.20
C PRO A 312 -19.27 -0.76 9.54
N LEU A 313 -18.13 -0.76 10.23
CA LEU A 313 -17.05 -1.69 9.89
C LEU A 313 -17.61 -3.11 9.95
N SER A 314 -17.19 -3.98 9.03
CA SER A 314 -17.48 -5.40 9.17
C SER A 314 -16.97 -5.85 10.54
N LYS A 315 -17.88 -6.36 11.37
CA LYS A 315 -17.51 -6.88 12.69
C LYS A 315 -16.84 -8.25 12.58
N GLU A 316 -17.07 -8.95 11.46
CA GLU A 316 -16.50 -10.26 11.22
C GLU A 316 -15.08 -10.10 10.69
N LYS A 317 -14.14 -10.39 11.58
CA LYS A 317 -12.73 -10.51 11.26
C LYS A 317 -12.39 -12.00 11.07
N THR A 318 -11.67 -12.32 9.99
CA THR A 318 -11.24 -13.69 9.71
C THR A 318 -9.92 -14.00 10.41
N LYS A 319 -9.72 -15.28 10.74
CA LYS A 319 -8.41 -15.88 11.04
C LYS A 319 -8.01 -16.93 10.00
N PHE A 320 -8.67 -16.95 8.83
CA PHE A 320 -8.42 -17.91 7.75
C PHE A 320 -8.62 -19.39 8.13
N GLY A 321 -9.45 -19.65 9.15
CA GLY A 321 -9.64 -20.98 9.71
C GLY A 321 -8.48 -21.48 10.60
N LEU A 322 -7.53 -20.60 10.93
CA LEU A 322 -6.47 -20.81 11.92
C LEU A 322 -6.97 -20.48 13.33
N ASP A 323 -6.29 -20.98 14.35
CA ASP A 323 -6.65 -20.70 15.75
C ASP A 323 -6.19 -19.30 16.18
N GLU A 324 -5.00 -18.87 15.73
CA GLU A 324 -4.45 -17.54 16.03
C GLU A 324 -3.57 -16.98 14.91
N ILE A 325 -3.53 -15.64 14.81
CA ILE A 325 -2.58 -14.90 13.97
C ILE A 325 -1.74 -14.01 14.89
N TYR A 326 -0.46 -14.32 15.00
CA TYR A 326 0.50 -13.57 15.79
C TYR A 326 1.23 -12.51 14.95
N VAL A 327 1.40 -11.33 15.54
CA VAL A 327 2.24 -10.26 14.98
C VAL A 327 3.35 -9.96 15.98
N ILE A 328 4.58 -10.31 15.63
CA ILE A 328 5.78 -10.04 16.44
C ILE A 328 6.11 -8.56 16.28
N ASN A 329 6.01 -7.82 17.38
CA ASN A 329 6.30 -6.39 17.39
C ASN A 329 7.07 -6.01 18.64
N LEU A 330 8.15 -5.25 18.47
CA LEU A 330 8.85 -4.64 19.60
C LEU A 330 7.96 -3.57 20.24
N VAL A 331 7.81 -3.59 21.57
CA VAL A 331 6.96 -2.63 22.31
C VAL A 331 7.32 -1.18 22.00
N ARG A 332 8.61 -0.89 21.75
CA ARG A 332 9.10 0.44 21.37
C ARG A 332 8.72 0.89 19.95
N ARG A 333 8.25 -0.01 19.08
CA ARG A 333 7.85 0.26 17.68
C ARG A 333 6.35 0.47 17.56
N THR A 334 5.86 1.52 18.23
CA THR A 334 4.43 1.91 18.20
C THR A 334 3.99 2.32 16.79
N ASP A 335 4.90 2.92 16.02
CA ASP A 335 4.73 3.26 14.60
C ASP A 335 4.31 2.05 13.75
N ARG A 336 5.02 0.92 13.89
CA ARG A 336 4.72 -0.33 13.18
C ARG A 336 3.42 -0.96 13.67
N ARG A 337 3.19 -0.93 14.98
CA ARG A 337 1.96 -1.46 15.60
C ARG A 337 0.71 -0.73 15.12
N GLU A 338 0.72 0.60 15.14
CA GLU A 338 -0.42 1.42 14.70
C GLU A 338 -0.74 1.19 13.22
N ARG A 339 0.29 1.19 12.36
CA ARG A 339 0.15 0.86 10.93
C ARG A 339 -0.46 -0.52 10.72
N LEU A 340 0.08 -1.55 11.36
CA LEU A 340 -0.40 -2.91 11.16
C LEU A 340 -1.80 -3.10 11.72
N GLN A 341 -2.12 -2.49 12.86
CA GLN A 341 -3.47 -2.51 13.41
C GLN A 341 -4.47 -1.93 12.40
N ALA A 342 -4.17 -0.74 11.83
CA ALA A 342 -5.01 -0.14 10.80
C ALA A 342 -5.12 -1.00 9.54
N THR A 343 -4.01 -1.63 9.12
CA THR A 343 -3.98 -2.55 7.98
C THR A 343 -4.89 -3.77 8.20
N PHE A 344 -4.81 -4.41 9.37
CA PHE A 344 -5.67 -5.56 9.72
C PHE A 344 -7.14 -5.16 9.88
N ASP A 345 -7.43 -3.96 10.35
CA ASP A 345 -8.79 -3.42 10.41
C ASP A 345 -9.37 -3.24 9.00
N ILE A 346 -8.60 -2.70 8.05
CA ILE A 346 -9.01 -2.58 6.63
C ILE A 346 -9.23 -3.96 5.99
N LEU A 347 -8.32 -4.91 6.23
CA LEU A 347 -8.39 -6.27 5.67
C LEU A 347 -9.44 -7.16 6.37
N ASN A 348 -10.02 -6.70 7.48
CA ASN A 348 -10.88 -7.46 8.38
C ASN A 348 -10.23 -8.77 8.86
N ILE A 349 -9.02 -8.66 9.42
CA ILE A 349 -8.24 -9.79 9.95
C ILE A 349 -8.12 -9.62 11.46
N SER A 350 -8.34 -10.72 12.19
CA SER A 350 -8.18 -10.76 13.64
C SER A 350 -6.76 -11.21 13.97
N VAL A 351 -6.04 -10.40 14.75
CA VAL A 351 -4.65 -10.67 15.11
C VAL A 351 -4.41 -10.45 16.59
N ARG A 352 -3.36 -11.10 17.11
CA ARG A 352 -2.79 -10.90 18.43
C ARG A 352 -1.38 -10.38 18.30
N PHE A 353 -1.13 -9.16 18.77
CA PHE A 353 0.22 -8.65 18.89
C PHE A 353 0.97 -9.39 20.01
N PHE A 354 2.14 -9.90 19.68
CA PHE A 354 3.09 -10.50 20.60
C PHE A 354 4.22 -9.51 20.84
N ASP A 355 4.45 -9.17 22.11
CA ASP A 355 5.53 -8.29 22.51
C ASP A 355 6.87 -9.02 22.32
N ALA A 356 7.59 -8.64 21.27
CA ALA A 356 8.82 -9.29 20.87
C ALA A 356 9.90 -9.18 21.96
N VAL A 357 10.76 -10.20 22.04
CA VAL A 357 11.94 -10.18 22.90
C VAL A 357 12.94 -9.21 22.31
N ASP A 358 13.08 -8.09 23.00
CA ASP A 358 13.99 -7.03 22.61
C ASP A 358 15.44 -7.43 22.88
N GLY A 359 16.12 -7.91 21.85
CA GLY A 359 17.50 -8.39 21.97
C GLY A 359 18.44 -7.38 22.64
N LYS A 360 18.31 -6.10 22.28
CA LYS A 360 19.17 -5.01 22.75
C LYS A 360 18.95 -4.68 24.22
N TYR A 361 17.71 -4.69 24.70
CA TYR A 361 17.38 -4.18 26.04
C TYR A 361 16.99 -5.26 27.05
N THR A 362 16.56 -6.45 26.59
CA THR A 362 16.06 -7.53 27.45
C THR A 362 17.11 -8.60 27.73
N ILE A 363 17.94 -8.94 26.74
CA ILE A 363 18.86 -10.07 26.84
C ILE A 363 20.15 -9.60 27.51
N ASP A 364 20.44 -10.17 28.68
CA ASP A 364 21.73 -10.05 29.35
C ASP A 364 22.28 -11.43 29.74
N GLN A 365 23.48 -11.45 30.32
CA GLN A 365 24.14 -12.69 30.73
C GLN A 365 23.27 -13.53 31.68
N LYS A 366 22.54 -12.90 32.60
CA LYS A 366 21.66 -13.60 33.55
C LYS A 366 20.46 -14.21 32.83
N TYR A 367 19.91 -13.51 31.84
CA TYR A 367 18.85 -14.04 30.97
C TYR A 367 19.30 -15.31 30.25
N LEU A 368 20.51 -15.29 29.67
CA LEU A 368 21.10 -16.45 28.99
C LEU A 368 21.36 -17.63 29.93
N GLU A 369 21.88 -17.36 31.13
CA GLU A 369 22.13 -18.38 32.15
C GLU A 369 20.84 -19.03 32.65
N ASN A 370 19.80 -18.23 32.91
CA ASN A 370 18.50 -18.73 33.39
C ASN A 370 17.83 -19.68 32.39
N LEU A 371 17.98 -19.42 31.09
CA LEU A 371 17.44 -20.26 30.02
C LEU A 371 18.42 -21.34 29.56
N ASN A 372 19.60 -21.43 30.20
CA ASN A 372 20.69 -22.35 29.86
C ASN A 372 21.01 -22.32 28.35
N ILE A 373 21.09 -21.12 27.76
CA ILE A 373 21.24 -20.93 26.32
C ILE A 373 22.64 -21.34 25.88
N ARG A 374 22.72 -22.08 24.77
CA ARG A 374 23.99 -22.40 24.11
C ARG A 374 23.88 -22.11 22.63
N LEU A 375 24.85 -21.36 22.12
CA LEU A 375 25.00 -21.15 20.68
C LEU A 375 25.43 -22.46 20.02
N LEU A 376 25.04 -22.64 18.75
CA LEU A 376 25.52 -23.74 17.94
C LEU A 376 27.05 -23.66 17.84
N PRO A 377 27.79 -24.75 18.12
CA PRO A 377 29.24 -24.76 18.00
C PRO A 377 29.70 -24.39 16.59
N ASN A 378 30.69 -23.49 16.48
CA ASN A 378 31.27 -23.03 15.21
C ASN A 378 30.24 -22.37 14.25
N TYR A 379 29.15 -21.82 14.79
CA TYR A 379 28.29 -20.94 14.00
C TYR A 379 29.02 -19.61 13.74
N GLU A 380 29.05 -19.23 12.47
CA GLU A 380 29.46 -17.91 12.00
C GLU A 380 28.46 -17.48 10.92
N ASP A 381 27.99 -16.24 11.02
CA ASP A 381 27.18 -15.55 10.02
C ASP A 381 27.86 -15.71 8.63
N PRO A 382 27.17 -16.29 7.62
CA PRO A 382 27.74 -16.53 6.30
C PRO A 382 28.23 -15.29 5.57
N TYR A 383 27.67 -14.11 5.88
CA TYR A 383 27.98 -12.85 5.19
C TYR A 383 29.02 -12.04 5.94
N ASN A 384 28.84 -11.91 7.26
CA ASN A 384 29.66 -11.04 8.09
C ASN A 384 30.78 -11.78 8.83
N GLN A 385 30.80 -13.12 8.77
CA GLN A 385 31.80 -13.98 9.43
C GLN A 385 31.92 -13.68 10.93
N ARG A 386 30.77 -13.48 11.58
CA ARG A 386 30.67 -13.13 13.01
C ARG A 386 29.76 -14.11 13.76
N PRO A 387 29.91 -14.23 15.09
CA PRO A 387 28.88 -14.83 15.93
C PRO A 387 27.53 -14.11 15.81
N MET A 388 26.48 -14.74 16.35
CA MET A 388 25.17 -14.08 16.45
C MET A 388 25.24 -12.77 17.23
N ASN A 389 24.34 -11.85 16.90
CA ASN A 389 24.09 -10.62 17.64
C ASN A 389 22.88 -10.79 18.58
N TYR A 390 22.69 -9.84 19.49
CA TYR A 390 21.58 -9.89 20.45
C TYR A 390 20.20 -9.79 19.79
N GLY A 391 20.08 -9.04 18.70
CA GLY A 391 18.85 -8.87 17.92
C GLY A 391 18.38 -10.18 17.26
N GLU A 392 19.28 -10.92 16.63
CA GLU A 392 19.04 -12.26 16.07
C GLU A 392 18.57 -13.22 17.17
N LEU A 393 19.12 -13.10 18.38
CA LEU A 393 18.69 -13.90 19.53
C LEU A 393 17.28 -13.50 20.01
N GLY A 394 16.98 -12.21 20.06
CA GLY A 394 15.65 -11.69 20.37
C GLY A 394 14.58 -12.12 19.34
N CYS A 395 14.94 -12.10 18.06
CA CYS A 395 14.11 -12.64 16.99
C CYS A 395 13.83 -14.14 17.21
N PHE A 396 14.87 -14.94 17.41
CA PHE A 396 14.73 -16.38 17.69
C PHE A 396 13.79 -16.65 18.88
N PHE A 397 13.99 -15.97 20.01
CA PHE A 397 13.15 -16.17 21.20
C PHE A 397 11.69 -15.77 20.96
N SER A 398 11.44 -14.70 20.21
CA SER A 398 10.08 -14.27 19.89
C SER A 398 9.31 -15.35 19.14
N HIS A 399 9.91 -15.97 18.13
CA HIS A 399 9.31 -17.10 17.41
C HIS A 399 9.19 -18.34 18.30
N TYR A 400 10.25 -18.69 19.05
CA TYR A 400 10.25 -19.87 19.92
C TYR A 400 9.12 -19.83 20.97
N PHE A 401 8.90 -18.68 21.61
CA PHE A 401 7.85 -18.55 22.61
C PHE A 401 6.44 -18.62 22.00
N ILE A 402 6.26 -18.15 20.76
CA ILE A 402 5.01 -18.36 20.02
C ILE A 402 4.81 -19.86 19.73
N TRP A 403 5.85 -20.60 19.33
CA TRP A 403 5.74 -22.05 19.12
C TRP A 403 5.37 -22.78 20.41
N GLN A 404 5.95 -22.38 21.55
CA GLN A 404 5.58 -22.95 22.86
C GLN A 404 4.15 -22.61 23.25
N ASP A 405 3.70 -21.37 23.05
CA ASP A 405 2.32 -20.97 23.31
C ASP A 405 1.34 -21.77 22.44
N MET A 406 1.66 -21.95 21.17
CA MET A 406 0.88 -22.79 20.25
C MET A 406 0.74 -24.23 20.75
N ILE A 407 1.84 -24.84 21.20
CA ILE A 407 1.84 -26.21 21.74
C ILE A 407 1.02 -26.28 23.03
N LYS A 408 1.21 -25.32 23.92
CA LYS A 408 0.53 -25.25 25.22
C LYS A 408 -0.99 -25.11 25.08
N ASN A 409 -1.45 -24.32 24.11
CA ASN A 409 -2.87 -24.09 23.87
C ASN A 409 -3.49 -25.09 22.87
N GLU A 410 -2.71 -26.06 22.38
CA GLU A 410 -3.14 -27.09 21.43
C GLU A 410 -3.84 -26.52 20.18
N TYR A 411 -3.25 -25.49 19.56
CA TYR A 411 -3.76 -24.86 18.34
C TYR A 411 -3.65 -25.79 17.12
N SER A 412 -4.58 -26.74 17.04
CA SER A 412 -4.61 -27.84 16.08
C SER A 412 -4.88 -27.42 14.62
N ASN A 413 -5.54 -26.28 14.40
CA ASN A 413 -5.79 -25.74 13.05
C ASN A 413 -4.61 -24.94 12.49
N GLY A 414 -3.54 -24.76 13.27
CA GLY A 414 -2.38 -23.98 12.89
C GLY A 414 -2.48 -22.52 13.31
N ILE A 415 -1.36 -21.81 13.16
CA ILE A 415 -1.23 -20.37 13.41
C ILE A 415 -0.55 -19.69 12.22
N LEU A 416 -0.73 -18.37 12.11
CA LEU A 416 0.06 -17.52 11.23
C LEU A 416 0.95 -16.63 12.10
N ILE A 417 2.23 -16.49 11.74
CA ILE A 417 3.19 -15.62 12.41
C ILE A 417 3.66 -14.57 11.40
N LEU A 418 3.58 -13.31 11.78
CA LEU A 418 3.98 -12.15 10.97
C LEU A 418 4.97 -11.28 11.74
N GLU A 419 5.97 -10.74 11.06
CA GLU A 419 6.84 -9.69 11.60
C GLU A 419 6.23 -8.29 11.40
N ASP A 420 6.65 -7.31 12.21
CA ASP A 420 6.03 -5.98 12.23
C ASP A 420 6.39 -5.07 11.04
N ASP A 421 7.36 -5.48 10.23
CA ASP A 421 7.77 -4.83 8.99
C ASP A 421 7.22 -5.50 7.73
N VAL A 422 6.16 -6.30 7.88
CA VAL A 422 5.45 -6.95 6.76
C VAL A 422 4.70 -5.97 5.87
N ARG A 423 4.75 -6.21 4.56
CA ARG A 423 3.98 -5.59 3.47
C ARG A 423 3.16 -6.67 2.76
N PHE A 424 1.89 -6.38 2.47
CA PHE A 424 0.94 -7.33 1.88
C PHE A 424 0.81 -7.09 0.38
N ASP A 425 0.85 -8.16 -0.42
CA ASP A 425 0.61 -8.10 -1.86
C ASP A 425 -0.90 -7.94 -2.17
N VAL A 426 -1.22 -7.47 -3.37
CA VAL A 426 -2.56 -7.49 -3.94
C VAL A 426 -3.09 -8.94 -3.91
N TYR A 427 -4.35 -9.10 -3.52
CA TYR A 427 -5.02 -10.40 -3.34
C TYR A 427 -4.41 -11.29 -2.25
N PHE A 428 -3.59 -10.76 -1.34
CA PHE A 428 -3.06 -11.51 -0.19
C PHE A 428 -4.15 -12.35 0.49
N LYS A 429 -5.29 -11.71 0.82
CA LYS A 429 -6.39 -12.34 1.55
C LYS A 429 -6.99 -13.52 0.77
N TYR A 430 -7.32 -13.28 -0.50
CA TYR A 430 -7.88 -14.29 -1.40
C TYR A 430 -6.95 -15.49 -1.59
N LYS A 431 -5.67 -15.23 -1.89
CA LYS A 431 -4.67 -16.29 -2.11
C LYS A 431 -4.49 -17.15 -0.84
N LEU A 432 -4.45 -16.51 0.33
CA LEU A 432 -4.29 -17.21 1.60
C LEU A 432 -5.53 -18.03 1.99
N GLU A 433 -6.73 -17.46 1.85
CA GLU A 433 -8.00 -18.15 2.11
C GLU A 433 -8.15 -19.39 1.24
N LYS A 434 -7.83 -19.27 -0.05
CA LYS A 434 -7.89 -20.39 -1.00
C LYS A 434 -7.02 -21.57 -0.56
N ILE A 435 -5.84 -21.31 -0.01
CA ILE A 435 -4.92 -22.36 0.44
C ILE A 435 -5.36 -22.95 1.79
N LEU A 436 -5.60 -22.09 2.80
CA LEU A 436 -5.83 -22.56 4.16
C LEU A 436 -7.21 -23.21 4.36
N LEU A 437 -8.24 -22.77 3.64
CA LEU A 437 -9.59 -23.32 3.78
C LEU A 437 -9.79 -24.62 3.02
N ASN A 438 -9.05 -24.84 1.92
CA ASN A 438 -9.18 -26.06 1.12
C ASN A 438 -8.62 -27.30 1.84
N ARG A 439 -7.68 -27.13 2.77
CA ARG A 439 -7.05 -28.20 3.60
C ARG A 439 -6.68 -29.47 2.80
N SER A 440 -6.24 -29.31 1.55
CA SER A 440 -6.06 -30.44 0.61
C SER A 440 -4.73 -31.17 0.77
N PHE A 441 -3.81 -30.65 1.59
CA PHE A 441 -2.47 -31.21 1.76
C PHE A 441 -1.95 -31.04 3.19
N ASP A 442 -1.06 -31.95 3.59
CA ASP A 442 -0.36 -31.91 4.87
C ASP A 442 0.83 -30.96 4.80
N TRP A 443 0.89 -29.96 5.68
CA TRP A 443 2.01 -29.05 5.80
C TRP A 443 2.41 -28.83 7.26
N ASP A 444 3.68 -28.52 7.49
CA ASP A 444 4.17 -28.10 8.80
C ASP A 444 4.50 -26.62 8.83
N ILE A 445 5.14 -26.11 7.78
CA ILE A 445 5.41 -24.70 7.58
C ILE A 445 5.01 -24.26 6.17
N LEU A 446 4.39 -23.10 6.08
CA LEU A 446 4.02 -22.47 4.81
C LEU A 446 4.57 -21.05 4.80
N TYR A 447 5.60 -20.77 3.99
CA TYR A 447 6.13 -19.43 3.81
C TYR A 447 5.21 -18.57 2.97
N LEU A 448 4.82 -17.40 3.49
CA LEU A 448 4.04 -16.41 2.76
C LEU A 448 4.93 -15.31 2.16
N GLY A 449 6.07 -15.04 2.79
CA GLY A 449 7.13 -14.16 2.30
C GLY A 449 8.49 -14.60 2.83
N ARG A 450 9.49 -14.67 1.95
CA ARG A 450 10.86 -15.13 2.25
C ARG A 450 11.86 -14.55 1.25
N LYS A 451 13.15 -14.59 1.58
CA LYS A 451 14.25 -14.37 0.64
C LYS A 451 14.74 -15.70 0.10
N ILE A 452 14.63 -15.89 -1.20
CA ILE A 452 15.10 -17.10 -1.88
C ILE A 452 16.62 -17.03 -2.01
N MET A 453 17.35 -17.94 -1.37
CA MET A 453 18.81 -17.94 -1.40
C MET A 453 19.37 -18.83 -2.51
N ARG A 454 18.60 -19.83 -2.96
CA ARG A 454 18.97 -20.74 -4.05
C ARG A 454 17.81 -20.92 -5.04
N PRO A 455 17.55 -19.93 -5.91
CA PRO A 455 16.43 -19.99 -6.85
C PRO A 455 16.56 -21.13 -7.87
N ASP A 456 17.79 -21.49 -8.25
CA ASP A 456 18.04 -22.56 -9.23
C ASP A 456 17.69 -23.97 -8.71
N GLU A 457 17.47 -24.12 -7.39
CA GLU A 457 17.05 -25.39 -6.77
C GLU A 457 15.52 -25.53 -6.68
N GLU A 458 14.76 -24.49 -7.06
CA GLU A 458 13.30 -24.51 -7.00
C GLU A 458 12.67 -24.92 -8.33
N ASN A 459 11.67 -25.80 -8.26
CA ASN A 459 10.91 -26.19 -9.43
C ASN A 459 9.61 -25.38 -9.52
N TYR A 460 9.64 -24.28 -10.28
CA TYR A 460 8.49 -23.40 -10.48
C TYR A 460 7.39 -23.99 -11.36
N GLU A 461 7.69 -25.05 -12.12
CA GLU A 461 6.71 -25.73 -12.98
C GLU A 461 5.93 -26.81 -12.21
N ASN A 462 6.50 -27.33 -11.12
CA ASN A 462 5.90 -28.37 -10.30
C ASN A 462 5.21 -27.77 -9.07
N THR A 463 4.01 -27.22 -9.26
CA THR A 463 3.20 -26.70 -8.17
C THR A 463 2.51 -27.83 -7.41
N ILE A 464 2.64 -27.88 -6.08
CA ILE A 464 1.91 -28.85 -5.22
C ILE A 464 0.41 -28.56 -5.23
N GLU A 465 0.07 -27.26 -5.20
CA GLU A 465 -1.27 -26.71 -5.28
C GLU A 465 -1.19 -25.36 -6.00
N THR A 466 -2.35 -24.77 -6.35
CA THR A 466 -2.34 -23.43 -6.97
C THR A 466 -1.58 -22.45 -6.07
N TYR A 467 -0.49 -21.85 -6.58
CA TYR A 467 0.42 -20.92 -5.89
C TYR A 467 1.46 -21.51 -4.93
N LEU A 468 1.58 -22.84 -4.78
CA LEU A 468 2.52 -23.44 -3.83
C LEU A 468 3.63 -24.26 -4.48
N ILE A 469 4.86 -24.05 -4.01
CA ILE A 469 6.04 -24.83 -4.37
C ILE A 469 6.75 -25.36 -3.11
N GLU A 470 7.66 -26.31 -3.29
CA GLU A 470 8.63 -26.69 -2.25
C GLU A 470 9.75 -25.64 -2.19
N PRO A 471 10.07 -25.07 -1.03
CA PRO A 471 11.08 -24.02 -0.92
C PRO A 471 12.49 -24.61 -0.90
N SER A 472 13.42 -23.95 -1.58
CA SER A 472 14.85 -24.20 -1.37
C SER A 472 15.35 -23.52 -0.08
N TYR A 473 16.68 -23.48 0.09
CA TYR A 473 17.30 -22.68 1.14
C TYR A 473 16.82 -21.23 1.09
N SER A 474 16.29 -20.75 2.22
CA SER A 474 15.56 -19.49 2.31
C SER A 474 15.93 -18.73 3.58
N HIS A 475 15.96 -17.41 3.48
CA HIS A 475 16.08 -16.49 4.61
C HIS A 475 14.79 -15.71 4.86
N TRP A 476 14.78 -14.94 5.94
CA TRP A 476 13.65 -14.16 6.45
C TRP A 476 12.48 -14.96 7.01
N THR A 477 11.82 -14.35 7.99
CA THR A 477 10.62 -14.85 8.66
C THR A 477 9.47 -13.84 8.63
N VAL A 478 9.47 -12.93 7.64
CA VAL A 478 8.46 -11.86 7.45
C VAL A 478 7.03 -12.37 7.66
N GLY A 479 6.71 -13.54 7.12
CA GLY A 479 5.50 -14.26 7.53
C GLY A 479 5.42 -15.70 7.07
N TYR A 480 4.97 -16.57 7.96
CA TYR A 480 4.73 -17.99 7.68
C TYR A 480 3.60 -18.56 8.55
N ALA A 481 2.85 -19.51 8.01
CA ALA A 481 1.94 -20.34 8.79
C ALA A 481 2.67 -21.56 9.36
N LEU A 482 2.27 -22.00 10.55
CA LEU A 482 2.85 -23.13 11.26
C LEU A 482 1.75 -24.08 11.77
N SER A 483 1.93 -25.37 11.55
CA SER A 483 1.04 -26.41 12.09
C SER A 483 1.47 -26.86 13.49
N LEU A 484 0.56 -27.45 14.27
CA LEU A 484 0.87 -27.91 15.63
C LEU A 484 1.96 -29.00 15.61
N ARG A 485 1.95 -29.84 14.57
CA ARG A 485 3.00 -30.85 14.36
C ARG A 485 4.34 -30.18 14.07
N GLY A 486 4.34 -29.17 13.19
CA GLY A 486 5.52 -28.36 12.89
C GLY A 486 6.12 -27.73 14.14
N ALA A 487 5.32 -27.05 14.96
CA ALA A 487 5.77 -26.45 16.21
C ALA A 487 6.43 -27.47 17.15
N ARG A 488 5.84 -28.67 17.31
CA ARG A 488 6.42 -29.75 18.12
C ARG A 488 7.77 -30.21 17.56
N LEU A 489 7.87 -30.43 16.24
CA LEU A 489 9.14 -30.81 15.59
C LEU A 489 10.24 -29.77 15.84
N LEU A 490 9.91 -28.48 15.78
CA LEU A 490 10.85 -27.39 16.06
C LEU A 490 11.28 -27.38 17.54
N VAL A 491 10.34 -27.46 18.48
CA VAL A 491 10.66 -27.39 19.92
C VAL A 491 11.37 -28.64 20.42
N ASP A 492 10.99 -29.84 19.95
CA ASP A 492 11.54 -31.14 20.39
C ASP A 492 13.01 -31.32 20.03
N GLU A 493 13.52 -30.60 19.03
CA GLU A 493 14.94 -30.57 18.71
C GLU A 493 15.79 -29.83 19.77
N ASN A 494 15.18 -29.26 20.81
CA ASN A 494 15.85 -28.51 21.87
C ASN A 494 16.75 -27.39 21.33
N PRO A 495 16.21 -26.47 20.50
CA PRO A 495 17.03 -25.49 19.80
C PRO A 495 17.72 -24.50 20.75
N LEU A 496 17.21 -24.28 21.96
CA LEU A 496 17.84 -23.42 22.96
C LEU A 496 19.25 -23.87 23.38
N GLN A 497 19.58 -25.16 23.19
CA GLN A 497 20.89 -25.73 23.49
C GLN A 497 21.86 -25.70 22.29
N LYS A 498 21.42 -25.17 21.14
CA LYS A 498 22.16 -25.12 19.88
C LYS A 498 21.61 -24.01 18.98
N ILE A 499 21.50 -22.80 19.52
CA ILE A 499 20.87 -21.66 18.83
C ILE A 499 21.73 -21.18 17.66
N LEU A 500 21.03 -20.87 16.57
CA LEU A 500 21.46 -20.13 15.41
C LEU A 500 20.26 -19.25 14.96
N PRO A 501 20.40 -18.28 14.04
CA PRO A 501 19.28 -17.45 13.61
C PRO A 501 18.07 -18.27 13.15
N VAL A 502 16.87 -17.75 13.38
CA VAL A 502 15.62 -18.51 13.12
C VAL A 502 15.48 -18.89 11.64
N ASP A 503 15.92 -18.01 10.75
CA ASP A 503 15.88 -18.18 9.31
C ASP A 503 17.00 -19.08 8.77
N GLU A 504 17.99 -19.42 9.59
CA GLU A 504 18.93 -20.52 9.34
C GLU A 504 18.41 -21.84 9.94
N TYR A 505 17.69 -21.77 11.06
CA TYR A 505 17.16 -22.94 11.77
C TYR A 505 16.01 -23.61 11.02
N LEU A 506 15.08 -22.84 10.46
CA LEU A 506 13.95 -23.38 9.71
C LEU A 506 14.41 -24.20 8.49
N PRO A 507 15.32 -23.72 7.61
CA PRO A 507 15.90 -24.53 6.52
C PRO A 507 16.60 -25.79 6.94
N ILE A 508 17.24 -25.81 8.12
CA ILE A 508 17.79 -27.05 8.67
C ILE A 508 16.66 -28.03 8.93
N MET A 509 15.56 -27.59 9.54
CA MET A 509 14.46 -28.46 9.95
C MET A 509 13.65 -29.07 8.80
N TYR A 510 13.63 -28.43 7.62
CA TYR A 510 13.11 -29.01 6.39
C TYR A 510 14.22 -29.57 5.45
N ASP A 511 15.42 -29.77 5.97
CA ASP A 511 16.59 -30.43 5.35
C ASP A 511 17.17 -29.80 4.06
N HIS A 512 16.88 -28.53 3.80
CA HIS A 512 17.37 -27.79 2.63
C HIS A 512 18.50 -26.80 2.95
N HIS A 513 19.01 -26.78 4.18
CA HIS A 513 20.15 -25.94 4.54
C HIS A 513 21.46 -26.47 3.92
N PRO A 514 22.33 -25.60 3.37
CA PRO A 514 23.54 -26.03 2.66
C PRO A 514 24.70 -26.48 3.55
N ASN A 515 24.75 -26.02 4.80
CA ASN A 515 25.81 -26.38 5.74
C ASN A 515 25.50 -27.72 6.43
N GLU A 516 26.14 -28.80 5.99
CA GLU A 516 26.02 -30.14 6.58
C GLU A 516 26.50 -30.22 8.03
N SER A 517 27.51 -29.44 8.41
CA SER A 517 28.00 -29.40 9.79
C SER A 517 26.91 -28.90 10.73
N TRP A 518 26.23 -27.81 10.38
CA TRP A 518 25.13 -27.29 11.21
C TRP A 518 23.94 -28.25 11.24
N LYS A 519 23.55 -28.80 10.08
CA LYS A 519 22.47 -29.81 10.01
C LYS A 519 22.73 -31.03 10.88
N SER A 520 23.98 -31.46 11.03
CA SER A 520 24.35 -32.65 11.82
C SER A 520 23.96 -32.56 13.30
N HIS A 521 23.79 -31.34 13.82
CA HIS A 521 23.32 -31.12 15.20
C HIS A 521 21.83 -31.35 15.39
N PHE A 522 21.03 -31.41 14.31
CA PHE A 522 19.58 -31.57 14.34
C PHE A 522 19.18 -32.88 13.67
N ARG A 523 18.54 -33.79 14.42
CA ARG A 523 18.35 -35.18 13.93
C ARG A 523 17.02 -35.38 13.22
N ASN A 524 15.96 -34.73 13.69
CA ASN A 524 14.60 -34.88 13.20
C ASN A 524 14.21 -33.75 12.23
N ARG A 525 14.91 -33.69 11.09
CA ARG A 525 14.71 -32.68 10.03
C ARG A 525 13.60 -33.11 9.06
N LYS A 526 12.38 -33.29 9.59
CA LYS A 526 11.22 -33.83 8.85
C LYS A 526 10.09 -32.82 8.65
N LEU A 527 10.40 -31.54 8.80
CA LEU A 527 9.43 -30.46 8.66
C LEU A 527 8.97 -30.41 7.19
N LYS A 528 7.68 -30.58 6.93
CA LYS A 528 7.08 -30.43 5.60
C LYS A 528 6.94 -28.94 5.29
N ALA A 529 7.78 -28.42 4.40
CA ALA A 529 7.80 -27.00 4.05
C ALA A 529 7.23 -26.74 2.66
N TYR A 530 6.40 -25.70 2.56
CA TYR A 530 5.90 -25.15 1.30
C TYR A 530 6.04 -23.64 1.30
N ALA A 531 5.99 -23.03 0.12
CA ALA A 531 6.04 -21.58 -0.02
C ALA A 531 5.10 -21.08 -1.11
N PHE A 532 4.53 -19.90 -0.87
CA PHE A 532 3.80 -19.15 -1.90
C PHE A 532 4.76 -18.68 -3.01
N TYR A 533 4.40 -18.99 -4.25
CA TYR A 533 5.04 -18.49 -5.46
C TYR A 533 4.00 -17.95 -6.45
N PRO A 534 4.02 -16.63 -6.76
CA PRO A 534 4.87 -15.61 -6.13
C PRO A 534 4.52 -15.41 -4.64
N SER A 535 5.47 -14.87 -3.86
CA SER A 535 5.24 -14.52 -2.45
C SER A 535 4.09 -13.52 -2.30
N ILE A 536 3.28 -13.68 -1.26
CA ILE A 536 2.12 -12.82 -0.97
C ILE A 536 2.40 -11.83 0.16
N LEU A 537 3.57 -11.94 0.79
CA LEU A 537 4.12 -11.00 1.75
C LEU A 537 5.55 -10.63 1.35
N THR A 538 5.95 -9.40 1.65
CA THR A 538 7.32 -8.89 1.46
C THR A 538 7.71 -8.01 2.64
N PRO A 539 9.01 -7.76 2.90
CA PRO A 539 9.39 -6.74 3.87
C PRO A 539 9.07 -5.35 3.31
N THR A 540 8.81 -4.39 4.21
CA THR A 540 8.58 -2.99 3.82
C THR A 540 9.82 -2.33 3.22
N HIS A 541 11.02 -2.76 3.61
CA HIS A 541 12.30 -2.25 3.14
C HIS A 541 13.28 -3.40 2.92
N TYR A 542 14.09 -3.32 1.88
CA TYR A 542 15.13 -4.31 1.57
C TYR A 542 16.51 -3.84 2.02
N PHE A 543 17.38 -4.78 2.36
CA PHE A 543 18.78 -4.48 2.70
C PHE A 543 19.45 -3.70 1.56
N GLY A 544 20.08 -2.56 1.89
CA GLY A 544 20.73 -1.67 0.94
C GLY A 544 19.83 -0.62 0.30
N GLU A 545 18.51 -0.63 0.55
CA GLU A 545 17.65 0.48 0.13
C GLU A 545 17.90 1.74 0.97
N PRO A 546 17.77 2.95 0.37
CA PRO A 546 17.78 4.19 1.12
C PRO A 546 16.74 4.13 2.24
N ASN A 547 17.18 4.42 3.46
CA ASN A 547 16.39 4.31 4.68
C ASN A 547 16.05 2.88 5.15
N TYR A 548 16.80 1.84 4.77
CA TYR A 548 16.68 0.54 5.44
C TYR A 548 17.05 0.63 6.94
N ILE A 549 16.18 0.16 7.83
CA ILE A 549 16.46 -0.09 9.25
C ILE A 549 16.15 -1.53 9.59
N SER A 550 17.12 -2.20 10.21
CA SER A 550 16.89 -3.46 10.91
C SER A 550 17.10 -3.29 12.40
N ASP A 551 16.09 -3.66 13.18
CA ASP A 551 16.15 -3.77 14.64
C ASP A 551 16.90 -5.04 15.09
N THR A 552 17.15 -5.96 14.16
CA THR A 552 17.85 -7.23 14.37
C THR A 552 19.35 -7.08 14.09
N GLU A 553 19.74 -6.47 12.96
CA GLU A 553 21.14 -6.40 12.51
C GLU A 553 22.00 -5.38 13.28
N ASN A 554 21.40 -4.32 13.83
CA ASN A 554 22.13 -3.19 14.41
C ASN A 554 22.36 -3.34 15.93
N THR A 555 22.62 -4.56 16.41
CA THR A 555 22.86 -4.85 17.84
C THR A 555 24.27 -5.39 18.09
N PRO A 556 24.82 -5.26 19.32
CA PRO A 556 26.16 -5.76 19.62
C PRO A 556 26.29 -7.27 19.38
N ILE A 557 27.49 -7.70 19.03
CA ILE A 557 27.83 -9.11 18.81
C ILE A 557 27.96 -9.81 20.16
N LEU A 558 27.43 -11.05 20.26
CA LEU A 558 27.59 -11.85 21.47
C LEU A 558 29.08 -12.07 21.79
N GLY A 559 29.48 -11.81 23.03
CA GLY A 559 30.85 -11.99 23.51
C GLY A 559 31.78 -10.77 23.37
N GLN A 560 31.34 -9.67 22.74
CA GLN A 560 32.03 -8.38 22.81
C GLN A 560 31.41 -7.51 23.91
N ASN A 561 32.18 -7.20 24.96
CA ASN A 561 31.79 -6.24 26.00
C ASN A 561 32.13 -4.83 25.54
N ASP A 562 31.15 -4.06 25.10
CA ASP A 562 31.33 -2.61 25.03
C ASP A 562 31.32 -2.05 26.46
N LYS A 563 32.45 -1.47 26.85
CA LYS A 563 32.51 -0.52 27.95
C LYS A 563 31.82 0.75 27.46
N GLU A 564 30.89 1.27 28.26
CA GLU A 564 30.13 2.51 28.06
C GLU A 564 28.80 2.37 27.32
N ASP A 565 27.75 2.06 28.09
CA ASP A 565 26.61 2.97 28.22
C ASP A 565 25.78 2.61 29.45
N SER A 566 26.01 3.33 30.55
CA SER A 566 25.18 3.26 31.75
C SER A 566 23.88 4.03 31.53
N VAL A 567 23.00 3.49 30.70
CA VAL A 567 21.60 3.94 30.63
C VAL A 567 20.77 2.96 31.45
N THR A 568 20.05 3.48 32.44
CA THR A 568 19.15 2.75 33.34
C THR A 568 18.27 1.77 32.57
N LYS A 569 18.63 0.48 32.65
CA LYS A 569 17.85 -0.64 32.13
C LYS A 569 16.49 -0.65 32.82
N SER A 570 15.46 -0.13 32.15
CA SER A 570 14.10 -0.18 32.67
C SER A 570 13.64 -1.63 32.68
N THR A 571 13.21 -2.09 33.85
CA THR A 571 12.55 -3.38 34.07
C THR A 571 11.18 -3.36 33.37
N LEU A 572 11.16 -3.57 32.05
CA LEU A 572 9.92 -3.77 31.30
C LEU A 572 9.63 -5.27 31.24
N ALA A 573 8.45 -5.61 31.74
CA ALA A 573 8.03 -6.92 32.17
C ALA A 573 7.75 -7.87 30.99
N SER A 574 8.34 -9.07 31.06
CA SER A 574 7.77 -10.30 30.51
C SER A 574 8.26 -11.51 31.31
N ILE A 575 8.06 -11.47 32.64
CA ILE A 575 8.41 -12.60 33.55
C ILE A 575 7.27 -13.65 33.65
N ASP A 576 6.13 -13.45 32.99
CA ASP A 576 5.01 -14.40 33.11
C ASP A 576 5.16 -15.69 32.28
N VAL A 577 6.12 -15.76 31.34
CA VAL A 577 6.39 -17.01 30.60
C VAL A 577 7.34 -17.92 31.39
N VAL A 578 8.35 -17.36 32.06
CA VAL A 578 9.33 -18.14 32.88
C VAL A 578 8.68 -18.68 34.17
N ALA A 579 7.74 -17.95 34.77
CA ALA A 579 6.98 -18.44 35.92
C ALA A 579 6.10 -19.67 35.56
N THR A 580 5.71 -19.80 34.29
CA THR A 580 4.94 -20.95 33.80
C THR A 580 5.83 -22.18 33.62
N GLN A 581 7.07 -22.02 33.16
CA GLN A 581 8.00 -23.13 32.96
C GLN A 581 8.41 -23.80 34.28
N LYS A 582 8.64 -23.01 35.33
CA LYS A 582 8.92 -23.53 36.68
C LYS A 582 7.73 -24.31 37.26
N ARG A 583 6.50 -23.84 37.03
CA ARG A 583 5.26 -24.56 37.41
C ARG A 583 5.02 -25.82 36.59
N ILE A 584 5.45 -25.86 35.33
CA ILE A 584 5.33 -27.05 34.47
C ILE A 584 6.35 -28.11 34.90
N GLU A 585 7.60 -27.73 35.20
CA GLU A 585 8.63 -28.65 35.70
C GLU A 585 8.28 -29.21 37.09
N GLU A 586 7.73 -28.38 37.98
CA GLU A 586 7.24 -28.83 39.30
C GLU A 586 6.05 -29.82 39.18
N ASN A 587 5.11 -29.58 38.25
CA ASN A 587 3.96 -30.47 38.03
C ASN A 587 4.33 -31.79 37.32
N VAL A 588 5.36 -31.78 36.47
CA VAL A 588 5.89 -32.99 35.81
C VAL A 588 6.74 -33.82 36.79
N SER A 589 7.44 -33.17 37.72
CA SER A 589 8.16 -33.84 38.82
C SER A 589 7.19 -34.54 39.77
N MET A 590 6.11 -33.87 40.20
CA MET A 590 5.12 -34.46 41.12
C MET A 590 4.40 -35.69 40.55
N LYS A 591 4.14 -35.74 39.24
CA LYS A 591 3.51 -36.91 38.59
C LYS A 591 4.44 -38.12 38.42
N LYS A 592 5.76 -37.96 38.57
CA LYS A 592 6.71 -39.08 38.55
C LYS A 592 6.89 -39.75 39.91
N ASP A 593 6.57 -39.05 40.99
CA ASP A 593 6.66 -39.59 42.36
C ASP A 593 5.37 -40.29 42.82
N GLU A 594 4.29 -40.24 42.03
CA GLU A 594 3.01 -40.93 42.28
C GLU A 594 2.73 -42.13 41.36
N LEU A 595 3.74 -42.68 40.67
CA LEU A 595 3.61 -43.84 39.77
C LEU A 595 4.49 -45.03 40.16
#